data_AF-A0A9P1B1B7-F1
#
_entry.id   AF-A0A9P1B1B7-F1
#
_cell.length_a   1.000
_cell.length_b   1.000
_cell.length_c   1.000
_cell.angle_alpha   90.00
_cell.angle_beta   90.00
_cell.angle_gamma   90.00
#
_symmetry.space_group_name_H-M   'P 1'
#
loop_
_entity.id
_entity.type
_entity.pdbx_description
1 polymer ?
#
loop_
_entity_poly.entity_id
_entity_poly.type
_entity_poly.pdbx_seq_one_letter_code
_entity_poly.pdbx_strand_id
1 'polypeptide(L)'
;MTPPFSAGLIFLLFVYQVQCSGYYNGAKWHCGINSVTETISEWLAKPFDYHGVNQCCHAHDEHYYHHTLSREDADKVFCSCLDQNANWFVRNLIEPIFCKSVQTYAIWQRVTNQDPWTAPITITTTTTTTQSPFNFYLELLRQREREAELKRQEEIRKQEESQREREKFLQEWYQYQEYRRQKAKLEEWN
;
A
#
# COMPACT_ATOMS: atom_id res chain seq x y z
N MET A 1 39.62 -46.68 10.36
CA MET A 1 38.45 -46.44 11.23
C MET A 1 38.19 -44.93 11.24
N THR A 2 36.92 -44.56 11.16
CA THR A 2 36.33 -43.37 10.51
C THR A 2 36.60 -42.00 11.15
N PRO A 3 36.56 -40.89 10.37
CA PRO A 3 36.82 -39.54 10.86
C PRO A 3 35.58 -38.87 11.51
N PRO A 4 35.76 -37.89 12.41
CA PRO A 4 34.68 -37.17 13.07
C PRO A 4 34.33 -35.87 12.33
N PHE A 5 33.47 -35.94 11.31
CA PHE A 5 32.95 -34.74 10.62
C PHE A 5 31.46 -34.87 10.35
N SER A 6 30.62 -34.93 11.39
CA SER A 6 29.16 -34.98 11.17
C SER A 6 28.30 -34.33 12.27
N ALA A 7 28.88 -33.71 13.29
CA ALA A 7 28.07 -33.09 14.35
C ALA A 7 27.62 -31.64 14.01
N GLY A 8 28.39 -30.91 13.20
CA GLY A 8 28.10 -29.50 12.89
C GLY A 8 26.95 -29.28 11.89
N LEU A 9 26.73 -30.21 10.97
CA LEU A 9 25.69 -30.08 9.93
C LEU A 9 24.28 -30.42 10.45
N ILE A 10 24.17 -31.23 11.50
CA ILE A 10 22.87 -31.59 12.07
C ILE A 10 22.29 -30.41 12.87
N PHE A 11 23.14 -29.61 13.51
CA PHE A 11 22.67 -28.43 14.25
C PHE A 11 22.17 -27.31 13.32
N LEU A 12 22.78 -27.12 12.15
CA LEU A 12 22.32 -26.14 11.15
C LEU A 12 21.01 -26.55 10.45
N LEU A 13 20.73 -27.86 10.36
CA LEU A 13 19.44 -28.34 9.83
C LEU A 13 18.29 -28.24 10.84
N PHE A 14 18.57 -28.21 12.14
CA PHE A 14 17.53 -27.96 13.16
C PHE A 14 17.12 -26.49 13.26
N VAL A 15 17.99 -25.53 12.93
CA VAL A 15 17.59 -24.10 12.87
C VAL A 15 16.79 -23.78 11.60
N TYR A 16 16.87 -24.63 10.57
CA TYR A 16 16.10 -24.48 9.32
C TYR A 16 14.66 -25.05 9.39
N GLN A 17 14.29 -25.67 10.51
CA GLN A 17 12.93 -26.17 10.75
C GLN A 17 12.14 -25.22 11.68
N VAL A 18 12.34 -23.90 11.54
CA VAL A 18 11.26 -22.97 11.92
C VAL A 18 10.13 -23.29 10.96
N GLN A 19 9.19 -24.08 11.49
CA GLN A 19 8.03 -24.56 10.81
C GLN A 19 7.30 -23.36 10.20
N CYS A 20 7.46 -23.15 8.90
CA CYS A 20 6.44 -22.53 8.08
C CYS A 20 5.23 -23.48 8.10
N SER A 21 4.53 -23.54 9.23
CA SER A 21 3.27 -24.25 9.35
C SER A 21 2.22 -23.43 8.64
N GLY A 22 2.05 -23.70 7.34
CA GLY A 22 0.91 -23.25 6.60
C GLY A 22 -0.37 -23.79 7.25
N TYR A 23 -1.20 -22.88 7.76
CA TYR A 23 -2.64 -23.08 7.89
C TYR A 23 -3.35 -21.73 7.81
N TYR A 24 -3.54 -21.26 6.58
CA TYR A 24 -4.29 -20.05 6.22
C TYR A 24 -5.80 -20.35 6.30
N ASN A 25 -6.33 -20.57 7.50
CA ASN A 25 -7.77 -20.57 7.68
C ASN A 25 -8.25 -19.12 7.64
N GLY A 26 -9.29 -18.86 6.83
CA GLY A 26 -9.89 -17.54 6.57
C GLY A 26 -10.49 -16.81 7.77
N ALA A 27 -9.72 -16.63 8.84
CA ALA A 27 -9.99 -15.65 9.87
C ALA A 27 -9.92 -14.26 9.24
N LYS A 28 -10.90 -13.42 9.54
CA LYS A 28 -10.91 -12.02 9.13
C LYS A 28 -9.67 -11.34 9.72
N TRP A 29 -8.97 -10.56 8.90
CA TRP A 29 -7.87 -9.72 9.37
C TRP A 29 -8.44 -8.49 10.08
N HIS A 30 -7.93 -8.20 11.29
CA HIS A 30 -8.44 -7.15 12.18
C HIS A 30 -7.47 -5.98 12.36
N CYS A 31 -6.20 -6.12 11.94
CA CYS A 31 -5.26 -5.04 12.14
C CYS A 31 -5.40 -3.96 11.07
N GLY A 32 -6.02 -2.83 11.37
CA GLY A 32 -6.03 -1.71 10.45
C GLY A 32 -7.21 -0.78 10.69
N ILE A 33 -7.10 0.44 10.19
CA ILE A 33 -8.16 1.45 10.32
C ILE A 33 -9.05 1.41 9.07
N ASN A 34 -8.50 1.06 7.92
CA ASN A 34 -9.21 0.99 6.64
C ASN A 34 -8.60 -0.10 5.77
N SER A 35 -9.25 -0.41 4.64
CA SER A 35 -8.82 -1.47 3.72
C SER A 35 -7.35 -1.37 3.28
N VAL A 36 -6.82 -0.15 3.11
CA VAL A 36 -5.42 0.08 2.72
C VAL A 36 -4.48 -0.29 3.86
N THR A 37 -4.73 0.22 5.06
CA THR A 37 -3.91 -0.06 6.25
C THR A 37 -4.03 -1.51 6.70
N GLU A 38 -5.20 -2.12 6.54
CA GLU A 38 -5.44 -3.56 6.71
C GLU A 38 -4.57 -4.38 5.76
N THR A 39 -4.56 -4.05 4.47
CA THR A 39 -3.74 -4.79 3.48
C THR A 39 -2.24 -4.68 3.79
N ILE A 40 -1.78 -3.48 4.18
CA ILE A 40 -0.37 -3.24 4.49
C ILE A 40 0.05 -3.99 5.76
N SER A 41 -0.74 -3.88 6.83
CA SER A 41 -0.44 -4.55 8.10
C SER A 41 -0.50 -6.07 7.95
N GLU A 42 -1.42 -6.59 7.14
CA GLU A 42 -1.53 -8.01 6.83
C GLU A 42 -0.25 -8.49 6.14
N TRP A 43 0.19 -7.78 5.11
CA TRP A 43 1.41 -8.09 4.38
C TRP A 43 2.64 -8.09 5.30
N LEU A 44 2.73 -7.15 6.25
CA LEU A 44 3.83 -7.06 7.20
C LEU A 44 3.85 -8.22 8.21
N ALA A 45 2.69 -8.68 8.68
CA ALA A 45 2.59 -9.71 9.72
C ALA A 45 2.61 -11.14 9.15
N LYS A 46 2.15 -11.33 7.91
CA LYS A 46 2.05 -12.64 7.23
C LYS A 46 3.31 -13.51 7.23
N PRO A 47 4.55 -12.99 7.05
CA PRO A 47 5.74 -13.83 7.06
C PRO A 47 6.21 -14.23 8.47
N PHE A 48 5.58 -13.72 9.53
CA PHE A 48 6.01 -13.94 10.92
C PHE A 48 4.97 -14.76 11.70
N ASP A 49 4.18 -14.10 12.55
CA ASP A 49 3.09 -14.73 13.30
C ASP A 49 1.77 -14.01 13.01
N TYR A 50 1.20 -14.32 11.85
CA TYR A 50 -0.08 -13.78 11.39
C TYR A 50 -1.16 -13.92 12.45
N HIS A 51 -1.31 -15.11 13.05
CA HIS A 51 -2.40 -15.40 13.98
C HIS A 51 -2.22 -14.68 15.32
N GLY A 52 -1.02 -14.70 15.89
CA GLY A 52 -0.75 -13.99 17.14
C GLY A 52 -0.91 -12.49 17.00
N VAL A 53 -0.45 -11.90 15.88
CA VAL A 53 -0.66 -10.47 15.60
C VAL A 53 -2.14 -10.14 15.40
N ASN A 54 -2.85 -10.94 14.59
CA ASN A 54 -4.28 -10.74 14.35
C ASN A 54 -5.11 -10.83 15.65
N GLN A 55 -4.76 -11.75 16.55
CA GLN A 55 -5.41 -11.90 17.84
C GLN A 55 -5.22 -10.65 18.71
N CYS A 56 -4.01 -10.07 18.74
CA CYS A 56 -3.76 -8.82 19.45
C CYS A 56 -4.60 -7.66 18.89
N CYS A 57 -4.74 -7.58 17.56
CA CYS A 57 -5.58 -6.56 16.93
C CYS A 57 -7.06 -6.76 17.20
N HIS A 58 -7.55 -8.00 17.16
CA HIS A 58 -8.94 -8.30 17.51
C HIS A 58 -9.26 -7.91 18.97
N ALA A 59 -8.36 -8.21 19.91
CA ALA A 59 -8.53 -7.82 21.31
C ALA A 59 -8.49 -6.29 21.49
N HIS A 60 -7.64 -5.58 20.73
CA HIS A 60 -7.59 -4.12 20.71
C HIS A 60 -8.90 -3.51 20.21
N ASP A 61 -9.42 -4.01 19.10
CA ASP A 61 -10.71 -3.61 18.53
C ASP A 61 -11.87 -3.85 19.52
N GLU A 62 -11.89 -4.99 20.21
CA GLU A 62 -12.92 -5.31 21.21
C GLU A 62 -12.92 -4.30 22.37
N HIS A 63 -11.73 -3.92 22.87
CA HIS A 63 -11.63 -2.88 23.89
C HIS A 63 -12.19 -1.54 23.40
N TYR A 64 -12.00 -1.25 22.11
CA TYR A 64 -12.53 -0.10 21.43
C TYR A 64 -14.04 -0.12 21.24
N TYR A 65 -14.60 -1.18 20.67
CA TYR A 65 -16.02 -1.24 20.36
C TYR A 65 -16.89 -1.33 21.63
N HIS A 66 -16.37 -1.92 22.70
CA HIS A 66 -17.10 -2.07 23.96
C HIS A 66 -16.79 -0.98 24.99
N HIS A 67 -15.97 0.03 24.66
CA HIS A 67 -15.57 1.12 25.55
C HIS A 67 -15.06 0.63 26.92
N THR A 68 -14.40 -0.53 26.95
CA THR A 68 -13.99 -1.17 28.22
C THR A 68 -12.73 -0.56 28.81
N LEU A 69 -11.88 0.02 27.97
CA LEU A 69 -10.65 0.70 28.35
C LEU A 69 -10.57 2.08 27.70
N SER A 70 -9.84 3.00 28.32
CA SER A 70 -9.42 4.22 27.61
C SER A 70 -8.59 3.85 26.38
N ARG A 71 -8.60 4.69 25.35
CA ARG A 71 -7.82 4.49 24.13
C ARG A 71 -6.33 4.27 24.42
N GLU A 72 -5.78 5.06 25.35
CA GLU A 72 -4.40 4.95 25.78
C GLU A 72 -4.09 3.62 26.48
N ASP A 73 -5.04 3.09 27.25
CA ASP A 73 -4.87 1.82 27.94
C ASP A 73 -5.09 0.64 27.01
N ALA A 74 -6.02 0.73 26.04
CA ALA A 74 -6.16 -0.24 24.97
C ALA A 74 -4.88 -0.34 24.14
N ASP A 75 -4.27 0.79 23.77
CA ASP A 75 -2.99 0.82 23.05
C ASP A 75 -1.86 0.17 23.85
N LYS A 76 -1.78 0.38 25.17
CA LYS A 76 -0.78 -0.28 26.03
C LYS A 76 -0.99 -1.79 26.10
N VAL A 77 -2.23 -2.24 26.26
CA VAL A 77 -2.57 -3.68 26.28
C VAL A 77 -2.23 -4.31 24.94
N PHE A 78 -2.51 -3.63 23.84
CA PHE A 78 -2.14 -4.06 22.50
C PHE A 78 -0.62 -4.17 22.32
N CYS A 79 0.16 -3.16 22.67
CA CYS A 79 1.63 -3.23 22.58
C CYS A 79 2.19 -4.34 23.48
N SER A 80 1.65 -4.50 24.69
CA SER A 80 2.04 -5.59 25.60
C SER A 80 1.71 -6.98 25.03
N CYS A 81 0.62 -7.11 24.27
CA CYS A 81 0.26 -8.37 23.60
C CYS A 81 1.31 -8.75 22.54
N LEU A 82 1.76 -7.78 21.75
CA LEU A 82 2.80 -8.00 20.74
C LEU A 82 4.19 -8.27 21.36
N ASP A 83 4.53 -7.61 22.46
CA ASP A 83 5.79 -7.83 23.19
C ASP A 83 5.86 -9.22 23.86
N GLN A 84 4.72 -9.76 24.29
CA GLN A 84 4.64 -11.10 24.88
C GLN A 84 4.53 -12.22 23.83
N ASN A 85 4.48 -11.88 22.54
CA ASN A 85 4.38 -12.87 21.48
C ASN A 85 5.59 -13.80 21.46
N ALA A 86 5.40 -15.10 21.19
CA ALA A 86 6.49 -16.08 21.18
C ALA A 86 7.54 -15.83 20.08
N ASN A 87 7.15 -15.18 18.98
CA ASN A 87 8.00 -14.91 17.83
C ASN A 87 8.91 -13.69 18.05
N TRP A 88 10.22 -13.86 17.90
CA TRP A 88 11.21 -12.79 18.06
C TRP A 88 10.99 -11.62 17.09
N PHE A 89 10.61 -11.89 15.83
CA PHE A 89 10.35 -10.85 14.83
C PHE A 89 9.11 -10.03 15.20
N VAL A 90 8.10 -10.66 15.82
CA VAL A 90 6.95 -9.90 16.29
C VAL A 90 7.37 -8.91 17.37
N ARG A 91 8.11 -9.36 18.39
CA ARG A 91 8.56 -8.50 19.48
C ARG A 91 9.51 -7.37 19.04
N ASN A 92 10.38 -7.62 18.07
CA ASN A 92 11.47 -6.69 17.74
C ASN A 92 11.23 -5.87 16.47
N LEU A 93 10.26 -6.24 15.63
CA LEU A 93 9.95 -5.55 14.37
C LEU A 93 8.48 -5.16 14.26
N ILE A 94 7.56 -6.09 14.50
CA ILE A 94 6.12 -5.83 14.33
C ILE A 94 5.58 -4.96 15.46
N GLU A 95 5.89 -5.29 16.72
CA GLU A 95 5.54 -4.51 17.90
C GLU A 95 5.90 -3.03 17.74
N PRO A 96 7.16 -2.64 17.44
CA PRO A 96 7.49 -1.22 17.40
C PRO A 96 6.80 -0.48 16.25
N ILE A 97 6.54 -1.16 15.12
CA ILE A 97 5.81 -0.57 13.98
C ILE A 97 4.34 -0.35 14.38
N PHE A 98 3.68 -1.39 14.88
CA PHE A 98 2.25 -1.36 15.18
C PHE A 98 1.97 -0.48 16.39
N CYS A 99 2.76 -0.60 17.47
CA CYS A 99 2.64 0.21 18.67
C CYS A 99 2.82 1.71 18.37
N LYS A 100 3.83 2.09 17.57
CA LYS A 100 4.00 3.50 17.16
C LYS A 100 2.86 3.96 16.27
N SER A 101 2.30 3.09 15.43
CA SER A 101 1.19 3.45 14.55
C SER A 101 -0.07 3.83 15.36
N VAL A 102 -0.47 3.01 16.34
CA VAL A 102 -1.66 3.29 17.18
C VAL A 102 -1.45 4.52 18.07
N GLN A 103 -0.26 4.67 18.66
CA GLN A 103 0.09 5.85 19.46
C GLN A 103 0.07 7.14 18.64
N THR A 104 0.64 7.11 17.43
CA THR A 104 0.64 8.27 16.53
C THR A 104 -0.79 8.60 16.08
N TYR A 105 -1.61 7.58 15.83
CA TYR A 105 -3.01 7.77 15.49
C TYR A 105 -3.82 8.35 16.65
N ALA A 106 -3.60 7.91 17.89
CA ALA A 106 -4.20 8.51 19.08
C ALA A 106 -3.82 9.99 19.25
N ILE A 107 -2.54 10.33 19.05
CA ILE A 107 -2.09 11.74 19.06
C ILE A 107 -2.79 12.53 17.96
N TRP A 108 -2.84 12.00 16.74
CA TRP A 108 -3.49 12.65 15.61
C TRP A 108 -4.98 12.92 15.86
N GLN A 109 -5.69 11.98 16.47
CA GLN A 109 -7.09 12.19 16.85
C GLN A 109 -7.26 13.28 17.91
N ARG A 110 -6.40 13.31 18.94
CA ARG A 110 -6.41 14.39 19.95
C ARG A 110 -6.16 15.76 19.31
N VAL A 111 -5.23 15.83 18.36
CA VAL A 111 -4.90 17.08 17.64
C VAL A 111 -6.04 17.53 16.72
N THR A 112 -6.78 16.59 16.12
CA THR A 112 -7.87 16.89 15.20
C THR A 112 -9.24 17.02 15.87
N ASN A 113 -9.31 16.91 17.21
CA ASN A 113 -10.56 16.85 17.98
C ASN A 113 -11.57 15.82 17.41
N GLN A 114 -11.06 14.72 16.84
CA GLN A 114 -11.91 13.60 16.49
C GLN A 114 -12.35 12.87 17.75
N ASP A 115 -13.59 12.39 17.75
CA ASP A 115 -14.09 11.56 18.84
C ASP A 115 -13.22 10.29 18.91
N PRO A 116 -12.65 9.95 20.09
CA PRO A 116 -11.85 8.74 20.27
C PRO A 116 -12.52 7.46 19.76
N TRP A 117 -13.85 7.45 19.74
CA TRP A 117 -14.75 6.34 19.41
C TRP A 117 -15.37 6.45 18.02
N THR A 118 -15.07 7.50 17.25
CA THR A 118 -15.47 7.52 15.84
C THR A 118 -14.70 6.46 15.07
N ALA A 119 -15.42 5.40 14.68
CA ALA A 119 -15.00 4.48 13.62
C ALA A 119 -14.58 5.30 12.37
N PRO A 120 -13.70 4.76 11.51
CA PRO A 120 -13.20 5.50 10.37
C PRO A 120 -14.38 6.00 9.53
N ILE A 121 -14.29 7.28 9.20
CA ILE A 121 -15.18 7.99 8.31
C ILE A 121 -15.26 7.19 7.01
N THR A 122 -16.35 6.42 6.83
CA THR A 122 -16.92 6.24 5.48
C THR A 122 -17.03 7.66 4.95
N ILE A 123 -16.34 7.95 3.85
CA ILE A 123 -16.27 9.27 3.24
C ILE A 123 -17.70 9.74 2.97
N THR A 124 -18.28 10.42 3.94
CA THR A 124 -19.46 11.24 3.78
C THR A 124 -18.99 12.62 4.16
N THR A 125 -18.70 13.37 3.11
CA THR A 125 -18.37 14.78 3.09
C THR A 125 -19.28 15.55 4.05
N THR A 126 -18.77 15.98 5.21
CA THR A 126 -19.36 17.13 5.92
C THR A 126 -18.28 17.83 6.76
N THR A 127 -18.05 19.09 6.39
CA THR A 127 -17.27 20.15 7.06
C THR A 127 -17.49 20.20 8.57
N THR A 128 -16.51 20.52 9.43
CA THR A 128 -16.17 21.91 9.83
C THR A 128 -14.92 21.97 10.76
N THR A 129 -13.87 22.65 10.28
CA THR A 129 -12.99 23.64 10.96
C THR A 129 -12.02 23.32 12.12
N THR A 130 -10.75 23.02 11.79
CA THR A 130 -9.54 23.74 12.30
C THR A 130 -8.45 23.68 11.22
N GLN A 131 -8.12 24.82 10.60
CA GLN A 131 -8.02 24.93 9.14
C GLN A 131 -6.70 25.46 8.54
N SER A 132 -5.53 25.32 9.17
CA SER A 132 -4.30 25.87 8.55
C SER A 132 -3.34 24.80 7.97
N PRO A 133 -2.75 23.88 8.75
CA PRO A 133 -1.74 22.97 8.20
C PRO A 133 -2.36 21.85 7.37
N PHE A 134 -3.52 21.35 7.78
CA PHE A 134 -4.24 20.29 7.07
C PHE A 134 -4.85 20.78 5.76
N ASN A 135 -5.37 22.01 5.73
CA ASN A 135 -5.83 22.64 4.50
C ASN A 135 -4.69 22.85 3.50
N PHE A 136 -3.50 23.24 3.98
CA PHE A 136 -2.32 23.36 3.13
C PHE A 136 -1.93 22.02 2.51
N TYR A 137 -1.90 20.95 3.31
CA TYR A 137 -1.57 19.61 2.80
C TYR A 137 -2.62 19.08 1.81
N LEU A 138 -3.91 19.25 2.11
CA LEU A 138 -4.98 18.88 1.19
C LEU A 138 -4.93 19.68 -0.11
N GLU A 139 -4.64 20.97 -0.05
CA GLU A 139 -4.49 21.78 -1.27
C GLU A 139 -3.26 21.35 -2.08
N LEU A 140 -2.17 20.96 -1.41
CA LEU A 140 -0.98 20.41 -2.07
C LEU A 140 -1.28 19.09 -2.79
N LEU A 141 -2.11 18.22 -2.20
CA LEU A 141 -2.56 16.98 -2.85
C LEU A 141 -3.43 17.27 -4.07
N ARG A 142 -4.40 18.19 -3.95
CA ARG A 142 -5.24 18.61 -5.09
C ARG A 142 -4.42 19.28 -6.20
N GLN A 143 -3.37 20.03 -5.86
CA GLN A 143 -2.46 20.60 -6.86
C GLN A 143 -1.71 19.50 -7.61
N ARG A 144 -1.15 18.51 -6.92
CA ARG A 144 -0.49 17.36 -7.58
C ARG A 144 -1.44 16.57 -8.47
N GLU A 145 -2.68 16.37 -8.05
CA GLU A 145 -3.68 15.70 -8.88
C GLU A 145 -4.00 16.49 -10.15
N ARG A 146 -4.19 17.82 -10.04
CA ARG A 146 -4.38 18.70 -11.21
C ARG A 146 -3.17 18.70 -12.14
N GLU A 147 -1.96 18.72 -11.60
CA GLU A 147 -0.72 18.63 -12.39
C GLU A 147 -0.57 17.28 -13.10
N ALA A 148 -0.90 16.18 -12.42
CA ALA A 148 -0.88 14.85 -13.00
C ALA A 148 -1.93 14.71 -14.12
N GLU A 149 -3.10 15.32 -13.93
CA GLU A 149 -4.15 15.34 -14.94
C GLU A 149 -3.76 16.18 -16.17
N LEU A 150 -3.21 17.37 -15.95
CA LEU A 150 -2.69 18.21 -17.03
C LEU A 150 -1.58 17.53 -17.82
N LYS A 151 -0.66 16.82 -17.13
CA LYS A 151 0.37 16.02 -17.80
C LYS A 151 -0.22 14.91 -18.65
N ARG A 152 -1.22 14.18 -18.13
CA ARG A 152 -1.93 13.15 -18.90
C ARG A 152 -2.63 13.74 -20.13
N GLN A 153 -3.30 14.89 -19.99
CA GLN A 153 -3.93 15.56 -21.14
C GLN A 153 -2.90 16.06 -22.16
N GLU A 154 -1.76 16.58 -21.71
CA GLU A 154 -0.70 17.01 -22.60
C GLU A 154 -0.07 15.82 -23.35
N GLU A 155 0.13 14.69 -22.68
CA GLU A 155 0.61 13.45 -23.30
C GLU A 155 -0.39 12.94 -24.35
N ILE A 156 -1.68 12.91 -24.04
CA ILE A 156 -2.73 12.54 -25.00
C ILE A 156 -2.72 13.48 -26.20
N ARG A 157 -2.67 14.81 -25.97
CA ARG A 157 -2.61 15.80 -27.05
C ARG A 157 -1.38 15.61 -27.95
N LYS A 158 -0.21 15.33 -27.36
CA LYS A 158 1.02 15.03 -28.11
C LYS A 158 0.90 13.74 -28.91
N GLN A 159 0.26 12.72 -28.35
CA GLN A 159 -0.01 11.47 -29.08
C GLN A 159 -0.96 11.70 -30.26
N GLU A 160 -2.04 12.46 -30.07
CA GLU A 160 -2.98 12.81 -31.15
C GLU A 160 -2.31 13.66 -32.24
N GLU A 161 -1.45 14.61 -31.86
CA GLU A 161 -0.67 15.40 -32.81
C GLU A 161 0.30 14.52 -33.61
N SER A 162 1.04 13.64 -32.93
CA SER A 162 1.93 12.67 -33.59
C SER A 162 1.18 11.71 -34.52
N GLN A 163 -0.04 11.30 -34.15
CA GLN A 163 -0.89 10.48 -35.01
C GLN A 163 -1.33 11.26 -36.26
N ARG A 164 -1.77 12.52 -36.11
CA ARG A 164 -2.14 13.36 -37.26
C ARG A 164 -0.97 13.62 -38.20
N GLU A 165 0.22 13.90 -37.67
CA GLU A 165 1.42 14.07 -38.49
C GLU A 165 1.78 12.79 -39.25
N ARG A 166 1.67 11.62 -38.58
CA ARG A 166 1.87 10.32 -39.21
C ARG A 166 0.88 10.07 -40.34
N GLU A 167 -0.41 10.36 -40.14
CA GLU A 167 -1.44 10.21 -41.15
C GLU A 167 -1.18 11.12 -42.36
N LYS A 168 -0.81 12.38 -42.12
CA LYS A 168 -0.45 13.32 -43.17
C LYS A 168 0.77 12.85 -43.97
N PHE A 169 1.82 12.40 -43.28
CA PHE A 169 3.00 11.83 -43.92
C PHE A 169 2.64 10.62 -44.79
N LEU A 170 1.78 9.72 -44.30
CA LEU A 170 1.32 8.57 -45.08
C LEU A 170 0.58 9.00 -46.35
N GLN A 171 -0.32 9.99 -46.26
CA GLN A 171 -1.03 10.51 -47.43
C GLN A 171 -0.07 11.10 -48.47
N GLU A 172 0.86 11.95 -48.05
CA GLU A 172 1.87 12.54 -48.94
C GLU A 172 2.75 11.46 -49.59
N TRP A 173 3.12 10.44 -48.81
CA TRP A 173 3.89 9.31 -49.30
C TRP A 173 3.11 8.51 -50.36
N TYR A 174 1.82 8.24 -50.15
CA TYR A 174 0.97 7.56 -51.13
C TYR A 174 0.87 8.36 -52.44
N GLN A 175 0.63 9.68 -52.37
CA GLN A 175 0.59 10.54 -53.55
C GLN A 175 1.92 10.55 -54.31
N TYR A 176 3.04 10.62 -53.59
CA TYR A 176 4.38 10.56 -54.18
C TYR A 176 4.62 9.22 -54.92
N GLN A 177 4.19 8.10 -54.33
CA GLN A 177 4.29 6.79 -54.97
C GLN A 177 3.44 6.71 -56.24
N GLU A 178 2.22 7.26 -56.25
CA GLU A 178 1.39 7.32 -57.45
C GLU A 178 2.01 8.17 -58.55
N TYR A 179 2.50 9.37 -58.21
CA TYR A 179 3.22 10.22 -59.17
C TYR A 179 4.43 9.50 -59.77
N ARG A 180 5.23 8.83 -58.95
CA ARG A 180 6.37 8.01 -59.40
C ARG A 180 5.93 6.91 -60.37
N ARG A 181 4.84 6.21 -60.09
CA ARG A 181 4.28 5.18 -60.98
C ARG A 181 3.79 5.76 -62.30
N GLN A 182 3.10 6.90 -62.27
CA GLN A 182 2.63 7.57 -63.49
C GLN A 182 3.81 8.07 -64.35
N LYS A 183 4.83 8.65 -63.72
CA LYS A 183 6.03 9.11 -64.41
C LYS A 183 6.80 7.95 -65.06
N ALA A 184 6.97 6.83 -64.36
CA ALA A 184 7.61 5.65 -64.92
C ALA A 184 6.84 5.10 -66.15
N LYS A 185 5.51 5.07 -66.09
CA LYS A 185 4.69 4.73 -67.26
C LYS A 185 4.88 5.72 -68.40
N LEU A 186 4.93 7.03 -68.12
CA LEU A 186 5.14 8.04 -69.16
C LEU A 186 6.52 7.93 -69.83
N GLU A 187 7.54 7.58 -69.06
CA GLU A 187 8.91 7.32 -69.55
C GLU A 187 9.01 6.00 -70.36
N GLU A 188 8.15 5.00 -70.10
CA GLU A 188 8.05 3.80 -70.95
C GLU A 188 7.36 4.04 -72.30
N TRP A 189 6.54 5.11 -72.40
CA TRP A 189 5.79 5.44 -73.62
C TRP A 189 6.48 6.48 -74.53
N ASN A 190 7.61 7.04 -74.11
CA ASN A 190 8.47 7.96 -74.89
C ASN A 190 9.76 7.27 -75.32
#